data_AF-A0A9W4NBS1-F1
#
_entry.id   AF-A0A9W4NBS1-F1
#
_cell.length_a   1.000
_cell.length_b   1.000
_cell.length_c   1.000
_cell.angle_alpha   90.00
_cell.angle_beta   90.00
_cell.angle_gamma   90.00
#
_symmetry.space_group_name_H-M   'P 1'
#
loop_
_entity.id
_entity.type
_entity.pdbx_description
1 polymer ?
#
loop_
_entity_poly.entity_id
_entity_poly.type
_entity_poly.pdbx_seq_one_letter_code
_entity_poly.pdbx_strand_id
1 'polypeptide(L)'
;MPPLPGIYTWRQWMNLSHTRGLVLTPHQSILSTYSHPSKRPVRQHSTTPNVPCEVPPCHLERKTHSMGWDKIQAHVEPYFSTNWKFPSEKERKGLLTVGLSRAFCNSFPLTLDSRIGVTCKMLYFSLLIDGGWL
;
A
#
# COMPACT_ATOMS: atom_id res chain seq x y z
N MET A 1 -14.89 -38.59 -14.77
CA MET A 1 -13.76 -37.84 -14.16
C MET A 1 -14.21 -36.41 -13.93
N PRO A 2 -14.36 -35.96 -12.67
CA PRO A 2 -14.69 -34.56 -12.38
C PRO A 2 -13.44 -33.67 -12.51
N PRO A 3 -13.58 -32.41 -12.96
CA PRO A 3 -12.45 -31.48 -13.03
C PRO A 3 -12.07 -30.94 -11.63
N LEU A 4 -10.77 -30.74 -11.42
CA LEU A 4 -10.15 -30.27 -10.18
C LEU A 4 -10.64 -28.85 -9.79
N PRO A 5 -10.87 -28.58 -8.48
CA PRO A 5 -11.23 -27.25 -8.02
C PRO A 5 -9.98 -26.39 -7.83
N GLY A 6 -10.04 -25.13 -8.28
CA GLY A 6 -9.19 -24.09 -7.68
C GLY A 6 -8.19 -23.34 -8.57
N ILE A 7 -8.59 -22.87 -9.76
CA ILE A 7 -7.95 -21.70 -10.34
C ILE A 7 -9.03 -20.64 -10.58
N TYR A 8 -9.33 -19.87 -9.54
CA TYR A 8 -10.09 -18.65 -9.70
C TYR A 8 -9.16 -17.59 -10.28
N THR A 9 -9.49 -17.10 -11.47
CA THR A 9 -8.83 -15.91 -12.00
C THR A 9 -9.27 -14.71 -11.17
N TRP A 10 -8.39 -13.73 -10.93
CA TRP A 10 -8.72 -12.49 -10.20
C TRP A 10 -10.00 -11.80 -10.71
N ARG A 11 -10.28 -11.96 -12.00
CA ARG A 11 -11.49 -11.49 -12.68
C ARG A 11 -12.78 -12.14 -12.16
N GLN A 12 -12.74 -13.40 -11.76
CA GLN A 12 -13.88 -14.11 -11.14
C GLN A 12 -14.12 -13.68 -9.69
N TRP A 13 -13.08 -13.30 -8.94
CA TRP A 13 -13.24 -12.83 -7.56
C TRP A 13 -13.86 -11.41 -7.49
N MET A 14 -13.46 -10.52 -8.41
CA MET A 14 -14.08 -9.19 -8.56
C MET A 14 -15.57 -9.26 -8.96
N ASN A 15 -15.95 -10.26 -9.78
CA ASN A 15 -17.36 -10.46 -10.14
C ASN A 15 -18.20 -11.05 -9.00
N LEU A 16 -17.62 -11.89 -8.13
CA LEU A 16 -18.31 -12.44 -6.96
C LEU A 16 -18.58 -11.38 -5.88
N SER A 17 -17.74 -10.36 -5.78
CA SER A 17 -17.88 -9.29 -4.77
C SER A 17 -18.95 -8.27 -5.13
N HIS A 18 -19.34 -8.15 -6.40
CA HIS A 18 -20.49 -7.32 -6.82
C HIS A 18 -21.86 -7.97 -6.55
N THR A 19 -21.93 -9.28 -6.33
CA THR A 19 -23.21 -10.01 -6.24
C THR A 19 -23.70 -10.26 -4.81
N ARG A 20 -22.92 -9.89 -3.77
CA ARG A 20 -23.37 -9.95 -2.37
C ARG A 20 -23.67 -8.56 -1.82
N GLY A 21 -24.70 -7.94 -2.37
CA GLY A 21 -25.37 -6.81 -1.73
C GLY A 21 -26.15 -7.29 -0.52
N LEU A 22 -25.52 -7.33 0.66
CA LEU A 22 -26.25 -7.36 1.92
C LEU A 22 -26.87 -5.97 2.12
N VAL A 23 -28.15 -5.86 1.79
CA VAL A 23 -28.98 -4.69 2.04
C VAL A 23 -29.14 -4.54 3.55
N LEU A 24 -28.38 -3.62 4.14
CA LEU A 24 -28.66 -3.11 5.48
C LEU A 24 -29.66 -1.97 5.34
N THR A 25 -30.86 -2.15 5.89
CA THR A 25 -31.91 -1.14 5.91
C THR A 25 -31.52 0.01 6.85
N PRO A 26 -31.61 1.28 6.41
CA PRO A 26 -31.35 2.40 7.29
C PRO A 26 -32.61 2.71 8.10
N HIS A 27 -32.52 2.60 9.42
CA HIS A 27 -33.52 3.12 10.34
C HIS A 27 -33.49 4.66 10.30
N GLN A 28 -34.47 5.26 9.61
CA GLN A 28 -34.66 6.70 9.58
C GLN A 28 -35.44 7.19 10.81
N SER A 29 -34.90 8.23 11.45
CA SER A 29 -35.59 9.38 12.08
C SER A 29 -34.54 10.04 13.02
N ILE A 30 -34.27 11.34 13.02
CA ILE A 30 -35.15 12.52 12.90
C ILE A 30 -34.35 13.66 12.22
N LEU A 31 -35.04 14.40 11.36
CA LEU A 31 -34.60 15.66 10.75
C LEU A 31 -34.23 16.71 11.81
N SER A 32 -33.01 17.24 11.74
CA SER A 32 -32.70 18.56 12.29
C SER A 32 -31.99 19.38 11.22
N THR A 33 -32.73 20.35 10.71
CA THR A 33 -32.39 21.23 9.58
C THR A 33 -31.35 22.25 10.02
N TYR A 34 -30.11 22.13 9.55
CA TYR A 34 -29.19 23.26 9.48
C TYR A 34 -28.53 23.29 8.10
N SER A 35 -29.08 24.15 7.25
CA SER A 35 -28.53 24.51 5.95
C SER A 35 -27.26 25.33 6.15
N HIS A 36 -26.10 24.67 6.21
CA HIS A 36 -24.81 25.36 6.13
C HIS A 36 -24.37 25.46 4.66
N PRO A 37 -23.99 26.66 4.17
CA PRO A 37 -23.51 26.83 2.82
C PRO A 37 -22.19 26.05 2.63
N SER A 38 -22.18 25.26 1.56
CA SER A 38 -21.03 24.51 1.04
C SER A 38 -19.79 25.40 0.92
N LYS A 39 -18.86 25.23 1.86
CA LYS A 39 -17.46 25.63 1.67
C LYS A 39 -16.68 24.35 1.39
N ARG A 40 -16.24 24.19 0.13
CA ARG A 40 -15.23 23.20 -0.24
C ARG A 40 -14.07 23.30 0.77
N PRO A 41 -13.59 22.20 1.37
CA PRO A 41 -12.41 22.28 2.21
C PRO A 41 -11.22 22.61 1.31
N VAL A 42 -10.87 23.89 1.25
CA VAL A 42 -9.56 24.32 0.78
C VAL A 42 -8.56 23.64 1.69
N ARG A 43 -7.68 22.81 1.11
CA ARG A 43 -6.55 22.19 1.81
C ARG A 43 -5.71 23.31 2.41
N GLN A 44 -5.91 23.60 3.69
CA GLN A 44 -5.05 24.52 4.44
C GLN A 44 -3.80 23.73 4.81
N HIS A 45 -2.73 23.90 4.02
CA HIS A 45 -1.41 23.48 4.45
C HIS A 45 -0.98 24.43 5.57
N SER A 46 -1.08 23.98 6.83
CA SER A 46 -0.54 24.71 7.98
C SER A 46 0.94 25.01 7.71
N THR A 47 1.25 26.30 7.58
CA THR A 47 2.63 26.81 7.47
C THR A 47 3.27 26.88 8.85
N THR A 48 3.19 25.80 9.63
CA THR A 48 3.91 25.70 10.89
C THR A 48 5.39 25.50 10.58
N PRO A 49 6.30 26.31 11.14
CA PRO A 49 7.74 26.11 10.96
C PRO A 49 8.12 24.69 11.43
N ASN A 50 9.04 24.05 10.69
CA ASN A 50 9.57 22.73 11.04
C ASN A 50 10.34 22.84 12.37
N VAL A 51 9.67 22.60 13.50
CA VAL A 51 10.33 22.47 14.79
C VAL A 51 11.13 21.17 14.75
N PRO A 52 12.45 21.19 15.00
CA PRO A 52 13.23 19.97 15.11
C PRO A 52 12.61 19.05 16.17
N CYS A 53 12.19 17.86 15.76
CA CYS A 53 11.73 16.84 16.70
C CYS A 53 12.98 16.16 17.27
N GLU A 54 13.26 16.39 18.56
CA GLU A 54 14.36 15.71 19.24
C GLU A 54 13.94 14.25 19.50
N VAL A 55 14.67 13.30 18.90
CA VAL A 55 14.43 11.88 19.09
C VAL A 55 15.14 11.43 20.37
N PRO A 56 14.43 10.87 21.36
CA PRO A 56 15.06 10.39 22.60
C PRO A 56 16.10 9.30 22.32
N PRO A 57 17.13 9.15 23.18
CA PRO A 57 18.11 8.08 23.05
C PRO A 57 17.44 6.70 22.98
N CYS A 58 17.96 5.84 22.11
CA CYS A 58 17.46 4.49 21.88
C CYS A 58 18.61 3.48 22.00
N HIS A 59 18.40 2.38 22.71
CA HIS A 59 19.37 1.30 22.84
C HIS A 59 19.27 0.26 21.71
N LEU A 60 18.34 0.41 20.78
CA LEU A 60 18.16 -0.52 19.66
C LEU A 60 19.11 -0.16 18.52
N GLU A 61 19.90 -1.15 18.10
CA GLU A 61 20.70 -1.05 16.89
C GLU A 61 19.89 -1.43 15.66
N ARG A 62 19.90 -0.56 14.65
CA ARG A 62 19.29 -0.84 13.36
C ARG A 62 20.16 -1.85 12.61
N LYS A 63 19.55 -2.97 12.21
CA LYS A 63 20.15 -3.92 11.27
C LYS A 63 19.55 -3.74 9.87
N THR A 64 20.28 -4.19 8.86
CA THR A 64 19.81 -4.27 7.48
C THR A 64 20.10 -5.66 6.93
N HIS A 65 19.26 -6.12 6.01
CA HIS A 65 19.45 -7.39 5.31
C HIS A 65 20.81 -7.43 4.58
N SER A 66 21.51 -8.55 4.68
CA SER A 66 22.89 -8.75 4.18
C SER A 66 23.05 -8.57 2.67
N MET A 67 22.05 -8.98 1.89
CA MET A 67 22.06 -8.85 0.42
C MET A 67 22.16 -7.38 -0.06
N GLY A 68 21.78 -6.41 0.76
CA GLY A 68 21.71 -4.99 0.38
C GLY A 68 20.38 -4.65 -0.29
N TRP A 69 19.86 -3.47 0.05
CA TRP A 69 18.54 -3.02 -0.41
C TRP A 69 18.50 -2.72 -1.90
N ASP A 70 19.62 -2.27 -2.44
CA ASP A 70 19.89 -1.94 -3.83
C ASP A 70 19.74 -3.16 -4.76
N LYS A 71 20.32 -4.31 -4.38
CA LYS A 71 20.12 -5.58 -5.13
C LYS A 71 18.68 -6.06 -5.08
N ILE A 72 18.05 -5.99 -3.90
CA ILE A 72 16.65 -6.38 -3.71
C ILE A 72 15.75 -5.48 -4.56
N GLN A 73 16.02 -4.18 -4.55
CA GLN A 73 15.28 -3.19 -5.33
C GLN A 73 15.34 -3.48 -6.83
N ALA A 74 16.54 -3.70 -7.37
CA ALA A 74 16.75 -4.03 -8.78
C ALA A 74 15.99 -5.29 -9.23
N HIS A 75 15.70 -6.22 -8.31
CA HIS A 75 14.94 -7.44 -8.61
C HIS A 75 13.42 -7.30 -8.40
N VAL A 76 13.00 -6.46 -7.46
CA VAL A 76 11.58 -6.31 -7.07
C VAL A 76 10.86 -5.26 -7.93
N GLU A 77 11.47 -4.10 -8.17
CA GLU A 77 10.82 -2.98 -8.84
C GLU A 77 10.44 -3.23 -10.32
N PRO A 78 11.28 -3.92 -11.13
CA PRO A 78 10.89 -4.25 -12.51
C PRO A 78 9.65 -5.14 -12.57
N TYR A 79 9.43 -5.99 -11.56
CA TYR A 79 8.22 -6.81 -11.51
C TYR A 79 6.96 -5.95 -11.46
N PHE A 80 6.90 -4.93 -10.61
CA PHE A 80 5.73 -4.05 -10.54
C PHE A 80 5.60 -3.16 -11.76
N SER A 81 6.72 -2.68 -12.30
CA SER A 81 6.73 -1.88 -13.53
C SER A 81 6.09 -2.60 -14.73
N THR A 82 6.23 -3.93 -14.79
CA THR A 82 5.69 -4.77 -15.88
C THR A 82 4.30 -5.33 -15.56
N ASN A 83 4.00 -5.64 -14.30
CA ASN A 83 2.80 -6.41 -13.93
C ASN A 83 1.69 -5.57 -13.27
N TRP A 84 2.00 -4.38 -12.77
CA TRP A 84 1.00 -3.49 -12.15
C TRP A 84 0.54 -2.42 -13.13
N LYS A 85 -0.76 -2.17 -13.17
CA LYS A 85 -1.35 -1.10 -13.97
C LYS A 85 -1.37 0.18 -13.16
N PHE A 86 -0.29 0.96 -13.26
CA PHE A 86 -0.26 2.29 -12.68
C PHE A 86 -1.23 3.21 -13.42
N PRO A 87 -2.02 4.05 -12.71
CA PRO A 87 -2.91 5.02 -13.39
C PRO A 87 -2.13 6.06 -14.20
N SER A 88 -0.88 6.35 -13.81
CA SER A 88 0.03 7.21 -14.55
C SER A 88 1.51 6.89 -14.31
N GLU A 89 2.35 7.36 -15.23
CA GLU A 89 3.81 7.29 -15.10
C GLU A 89 4.34 8.04 -13.87
N LYS A 90 3.64 9.09 -13.43
CA LYS A 90 3.97 9.85 -12.21
C LYS A 90 3.84 8.99 -10.97
N GLU A 91 2.81 8.15 -10.90
CA GLU A 91 2.52 7.30 -9.75
C GLU A 91 3.45 6.10 -9.73
N ARG A 92 3.76 5.54 -10.91
CA ARG A 92 4.83 4.55 -11.08
C ARG A 92 6.14 5.10 -10.49
N LYS A 93 6.60 6.26 -10.97
CA LYS A 93 7.83 6.89 -10.46
C LYS A 93 7.73 7.22 -8.98
N GLY A 94 6.59 7.72 -8.52
CA GLY A 94 6.35 8.06 -7.11
C GLY A 94 6.61 6.86 -6.20
N LEU A 95 6.00 5.71 -6.48
CA LEU A 95 6.18 4.49 -5.70
C LEU A 95 7.65 4.02 -5.68
N LEU A 96 8.32 4.01 -6.84
CA LEU A 96 9.70 3.55 -6.95
C LEU A 96 10.69 4.51 -6.27
N THR A 97 10.37 5.80 -6.19
CA THR A 97 11.23 6.81 -5.54
C THR A 97 11.14 6.75 -4.01
N VAL A 98 10.06 6.20 -3.44
CA VAL A 98 9.89 6.09 -1.98
C VAL A 98 10.96 5.20 -1.34
N GLY A 99 11.61 4.32 -2.10
CA GLY A 99 12.71 3.49 -1.59
C GLY A 99 12.24 2.43 -0.60
N LEU A 100 11.07 1.83 -0.86
CA LEU A 100 10.45 0.84 0.04
C LEU A 100 11.34 -0.38 0.26
N SER A 101 12.12 -0.79 -0.75
CA SER A 101 13.11 -1.87 -0.63
C SER A 101 14.10 -1.59 0.50
N ARG A 102 14.53 -0.33 0.67
CA ARG A 102 15.39 0.08 1.78
C ARG A 102 14.68 -0.03 3.12
N ALA A 103 13.43 0.43 3.22
CA ALA A 103 12.65 0.30 4.44
C ALA A 103 12.49 -1.17 4.85
N PHE A 104 12.09 -2.02 3.91
CA PHE A 104 11.88 -3.45 4.14
C PHE A 104 13.16 -4.18 4.54
N CYS A 105 14.32 -3.81 3.98
CA CYS A 105 15.58 -4.41 4.40
C CYS A 105 15.93 -4.18 5.88
N ASN A 106 15.47 -3.06 6.48
CA ASN A 106 15.66 -2.84 7.92
C ASN A 106 14.61 -3.53 8.77
N SER A 107 13.40 -3.73 8.24
CA SER A 107 12.35 -4.47 8.91
C SER A 107 12.63 -5.98 8.93
N PHE A 108 13.33 -6.49 7.93
CA PHE A 108 13.58 -7.91 7.72
C PHE A 108 15.07 -8.25 7.60
N PRO A 109 15.92 -7.86 8.57
CA PRO A 109 17.38 -7.98 8.44
C PRO A 109 17.89 -9.43 8.48
N LEU A 110 17.08 -10.36 9.00
CA LEU A 110 17.42 -11.78 9.17
C LEU A 110 16.63 -12.71 8.24
N THR A 111 15.84 -12.15 7.32
CA THR A 111 15.16 -12.98 6.31
C THR A 111 16.19 -13.67 5.43
N LEU A 112 15.86 -14.86 4.94
CA LEU A 112 16.74 -15.58 4.03
C LEU A 112 16.83 -14.87 2.68
N ASP A 113 18.01 -14.87 2.08
CA ASP A 113 18.28 -14.35 0.74
C ASP A 113 17.29 -14.87 -0.31
N SER A 114 16.89 -16.14 -0.22
CA SER A 114 15.92 -16.76 -1.14
C SER A 114 14.48 -16.30 -0.92
N ARG A 115 14.15 -15.69 0.22
CA ARG A 115 12.80 -15.29 0.62
C ARG A 115 12.59 -13.78 0.55
N ILE A 116 13.64 -12.98 0.74
CA ILE A 116 13.52 -11.51 0.85
C ILE A 116 12.85 -10.88 -0.38
N GLY A 117 13.16 -11.37 -1.59
CA GLY A 117 12.51 -10.89 -2.81
C GLY A 117 11.00 -11.14 -2.85
N VAL A 118 10.54 -12.29 -2.35
CA VAL A 118 9.09 -12.61 -2.26
C VAL A 118 8.44 -11.75 -1.18
N THR A 119 9.07 -11.63 -0.02
CA THR A 119 8.58 -10.77 1.08
C THR A 119 8.42 -9.32 0.64
N CYS A 120 9.43 -8.75 -0.03
CA CYS A 120 9.35 -7.40 -0.55
C CYS A 120 8.24 -7.24 -1.59
N LYS A 121 8.05 -8.20 -2.50
CA LYS A 121 6.93 -8.16 -3.46
C LYS A 121 5.58 -8.17 -2.75
N MET A 122 5.39 -9.02 -1.75
CA MET A 122 4.13 -9.05 -0.99
C MET A 122 3.84 -7.70 -0.33
N LEU A 123 4.84 -7.06 0.28
CA LEU A 123 4.65 -5.77 0.94
C LEU A 123 4.41 -4.63 -0.04
N TYR A 124 5.12 -4.60 -1.17
CA TYR A 124 4.84 -3.67 -2.26
C TYR A 124 3.40 -3.80 -2.75
N PHE A 125 2.93 -5.04 -2.95
CA PHE A 125 1.57 -5.31 -3.38
C PHE A 125 0.53 -4.87 -2.34
N SER A 126 0.78 -5.11 -1.05
CA SER A 126 -0.10 -4.62 0.03
C SER A 126 -0.20 -3.10 0.02
N LEU A 127 0.90 -2.38 -0.17
CA LEU A 127 0.90 -0.91 -0.24
C LEU A 127 0.21 -0.36 -1.49
N LEU A 128 0.33 -1.07 -2.61
CA LEU A 128 -0.36 -0.72 -3.85
C LEU A 128 -1.89 -0.81 -3.69
N ILE A 129 -2.37 -1.84 -2.99
CA ILE A 129 -3.79 -2.00 -2.66
C ILE A 129 -4.24 -0.94 -1.65
N ASP A 130 -3.49 -0.75 -0.57
CA ASP A 130 -3.86 0.18 0.51
C ASP A 130 -3.87 1.64 0.04
N GLY A 131 -2.86 2.04 -0.75
CA GLY A 131 -2.75 3.39 -1.31
C GLY A 131 -3.79 3.73 -2.37
N GLY A 132 -4.66 2.80 -2.75
CA GLY A 132 -5.71 3.03 -3.75
C GLY A 132 -5.15 3.33 -5.14
N TRP A 133 -3.95 2.87 -5.48
CA TRP A 133 -3.32 3.04 -6.80
C TRP A 133 -3.90 2.06 -7.84
N LEU A 134 -5.23 1.95 -7.88
CA LEU A 134 -6.05 1.10 -8.75
C LEU A 134 -6.85 1.95 -9.75
#